data_AF-A0A7S0FMT0-F1
#
_entry.id   AF-A0A7S0FMT0-F1
#
_cell.length_a   1.000
_cell.length_b   1.000
_cell.length_c   1.000
_cell.angle_alpha   90.00
_cell.angle_beta   90.00
_cell.angle_gamma   90.00
#
_symmetry.space_group_name_H-M   'P 1'
#
loop_
_entity.id
_entity.type
_entity.pdbx_description
1 polymer ?
#
loop_
_entity_poly.entity_id
_entity_poly.type
_entity_poly.pdbx_seq_one_letter_code
_entity_poly.pdbx_strand_id
1 'polypeptide(L)'
;FISAYAYLTSDICNPGDKLWANEHIGNLSLDDFILKLEREQSLTGKAHLRPLHHWLFHPDGTFGLDVALCQESWNESLDVLGEYLGSDRIPKELYSSHSLQNAHNSCAELRPETRQAIERVYAMDYCIFGFASQPKKECQQMKETPKVFTE
;
A
#
# COMPACT_ATOMS: atom_id res chain seq x y z
N PHE A 1 4.64 -2.90 -0.96
CA PHE A 1 5.48 -4.11 -0.78
C PHE A 1 6.91 -3.96 -1.32
N ILE A 2 7.14 -3.82 -2.64
CA ILE A 2 8.51 -3.82 -3.22
C ILE A 2 9.42 -2.76 -2.58
N SER A 3 8.90 -1.53 -2.43
CA SER A 3 9.60 -0.43 -1.75
C SER A 3 9.98 -0.78 -0.30
N ALA A 4 9.04 -1.36 0.45
CA ALA A 4 9.27 -1.81 1.82
C ALA A 4 10.34 -2.91 1.89
N TYR A 5 10.30 -3.91 0.99
CA TYR A 5 11.32 -4.94 0.90
C TYR A 5 12.70 -4.32 0.64
N ALA A 6 12.81 -3.46 -0.37
CA ALA A 6 14.06 -2.79 -0.73
C ALA A 6 14.61 -1.96 0.43
N TYR A 7 13.76 -1.22 1.14
CA TYR A 7 14.15 -0.48 2.34
C TYR A 7 14.68 -1.41 3.43
N LEU A 8 13.93 -2.46 3.78
CA LEU A 8 14.28 -3.39 4.85
C LEU A 8 15.61 -4.12 4.61
N THR A 9 15.95 -4.39 3.34
CA THR A 9 17.20 -5.06 2.95
C THR A 9 18.33 -4.10 2.59
N SER A 10 18.13 -2.79 2.71
CA SER A 10 19.14 -1.78 2.38
C SER A 10 20.00 -1.38 3.58
N ASP A 11 21.12 -0.70 3.30
CA ASP A 11 21.98 -0.14 4.34
C ASP A 11 21.45 1.14 5.00
N ILE A 12 20.44 1.78 4.41
CA ILE A 12 19.77 2.97 4.97
C ILE A 12 18.59 2.62 5.89
N CYS A 13 18.34 1.33 6.08
CA CYS A 13 17.36 0.78 6.99
C CYS A 13 17.66 1.19 8.44
N ASN A 14 16.65 1.57 9.22
CA ASN A 14 16.87 1.90 10.62
C ASN A 14 17.31 0.66 11.43
N PRO A 15 18.00 0.82 12.57
CA PRO A 15 18.60 -0.31 13.29
C PRO A 15 17.60 -1.39 13.72
N GLY A 16 16.40 -1.00 14.18
CA GLY A 16 15.38 -1.94 14.62
C GLY A 16 14.79 -2.76 13.47
N ASP A 17 14.57 -2.11 12.34
CA ASP A 17 14.15 -2.76 11.10
C ASP A 17 15.24 -3.70 10.56
N LYS A 18 16.53 -3.31 10.67
CA LYS A 18 17.65 -4.14 10.24
C LYS A 18 17.78 -5.42 11.07
N LEU A 19 17.61 -5.33 12.39
CA LEU A 19 17.59 -6.52 13.26
C LEU A 19 16.45 -7.47 12.89
N TRP A 20 15.25 -6.92 12.72
CA TRP A 20 14.07 -7.70 12.31
C TRP A 20 14.27 -8.33 10.92
N ALA A 21 14.80 -7.58 9.95
CA ALA A 21 15.06 -8.06 8.61
C ALA A 21 16.10 -9.19 8.60
N ASN A 22 17.16 -9.10 9.39
CA ASN A 22 18.14 -10.17 9.52
C ASN A 22 17.54 -11.48 10.06
N GLU A 23 16.61 -11.37 11.02
CA GLU A 23 15.94 -12.53 11.63
C GLU A 23 14.89 -13.17 10.70
N HIS A 24 14.10 -12.35 10.01
CA HIS A 24 12.92 -12.84 9.30
C HIS A 24 13.06 -12.88 7.77
N ILE A 25 13.89 -12.03 7.17
CA ILE A 25 14.21 -12.01 5.74
C ILE A 25 15.53 -12.74 5.48
N GLY A 26 16.59 -12.40 6.20
CA GLY A 26 17.93 -12.96 6.00
C GLY A 26 18.42 -12.75 4.56
N ASN A 27 18.81 -13.84 3.90
CA ASN A 27 19.31 -13.84 2.52
C ASN A 27 18.23 -14.19 1.48
N LEU A 28 16.94 -14.21 1.86
CA LEU A 28 15.86 -14.51 0.92
C LEU A 28 15.82 -13.47 -0.19
N SER A 29 15.46 -13.90 -1.40
CA SER A 29 15.12 -12.96 -2.48
C SER A 29 13.73 -12.33 -2.22
N LEU A 30 13.39 -11.28 -2.97
CA LEU A 30 12.05 -10.67 -2.91
C LEU A 30 10.96 -11.72 -3.17
N ASP A 31 11.20 -12.60 -4.14
CA ASP A 31 10.27 -13.65 -4.53
C ASP A 31 10.10 -14.70 -3.44
N ASP A 32 11.20 -15.17 -2.86
CA ASP A 32 11.13 -16.18 -1.79
C ASP A 32 10.50 -15.58 -0.53
N PHE A 33 10.77 -14.30 -0.27
CA PHE A 33 10.22 -13.60 0.88
C PHE A 33 8.71 -13.38 0.76
N ILE A 34 8.18 -13.00 -0.40
CA ILE A 34 6.72 -12.87 -0.52
C ILE A 34 6.02 -14.22 -0.34
N LEU A 35 6.60 -15.31 -0.85
CA LEU A 35 6.06 -16.66 -0.66
C LEU A 35 6.11 -17.09 0.81
N LYS A 36 7.14 -16.67 1.57
CA LYS A 36 7.18 -16.84 3.02
C LYS A 36 6.11 -15.99 3.72
N LEU A 37 6.01 -14.71 3.38
CA LEU A 37 5.03 -13.77 3.93
C LEU A 37 3.58 -14.25 3.73
N GLU A 38 3.30 -14.85 2.58
CA GLU A 38 2.02 -15.49 2.27
C GLU A 38 1.68 -16.65 3.22
N ARG A 39 2.67 -17.50 3.54
CA ARG A 39 2.50 -18.65 4.45
C ARG A 39 2.50 -18.23 5.93
N GLU A 40 3.23 -17.19 6.27
CA GLU A 40 3.46 -16.71 7.64
C GLU A 40 2.89 -15.30 7.81
N GLN A 41 1.57 -15.19 7.82
CA GLN A 41 0.87 -13.89 7.90
C GLN A 41 1.26 -13.04 9.12
N SER A 42 1.76 -13.64 10.20
CA SER A 42 2.29 -12.90 11.36
C SER A 42 3.40 -11.91 11.01
N LEU A 43 4.14 -12.15 9.91
CA LEU A 43 5.18 -11.24 9.43
C LEU A 43 4.61 -9.92 8.88
N THR A 44 3.34 -9.89 8.47
CA THR A 44 2.62 -8.64 8.14
C THR A 44 2.39 -7.74 9.35
N GLY A 45 2.65 -8.23 10.57
CA GLY A 45 2.65 -7.40 11.77
C GLY A 45 3.71 -6.29 11.75
N LYS A 46 4.77 -6.46 10.95
CA LYS A 46 5.81 -5.44 10.75
C LYS A 46 5.23 -4.22 10.03
N ALA A 47 5.45 -3.02 10.58
CA ALA A 47 4.86 -1.77 10.08
C ALA A 47 5.02 -1.56 8.56
N HIS A 48 6.20 -1.84 8.01
CA HIS A 48 6.49 -1.72 6.56
C HIS A 48 5.76 -2.72 5.66
N LEU A 49 5.33 -3.86 6.22
CA LEU A 49 4.67 -4.95 5.50
C LEU A 49 3.19 -5.08 5.87
N ARG A 50 2.69 -4.19 6.73
CA ARG A 50 1.32 -4.22 7.21
C ARG A 50 0.38 -3.77 6.08
N PRO A 51 -0.66 -4.55 5.76
CA PRO A 51 -1.72 -4.11 4.87
C PRO A 51 -2.32 -2.77 5.30
N LEU A 52 -2.60 -1.91 4.32
CA LEU A 52 -3.10 -0.56 4.55
C LEU A 52 -4.51 -0.57 5.15
N HIS A 53 -5.34 -1.57 4.84
CA HIS A 53 -6.71 -1.66 5.37
C HIS A 53 -6.76 -1.77 6.91
N HIS A 54 -5.69 -2.23 7.56
CA HIS A 54 -5.62 -2.27 9.03
C HIS A 54 -5.63 -0.86 9.66
N TRP A 55 -5.35 0.18 8.87
CA TRP A 55 -5.32 1.57 9.33
C TRP A 55 -6.61 2.32 9.03
N LEU A 56 -7.56 1.68 8.35
CA LEU A 56 -8.82 2.32 7.92
C LEU A 56 -9.93 2.24 8.96
N PHE A 57 -9.78 1.40 9.97
CA PHE A 57 -10.79 1.18 10.99
C PHE A 57 -10.29 1.65 12.34
N HIS A 58 -11.13 2.39 13.06
CA HIS A 58 -10.91 2.71 14.46
C HIS A 58 -11.06 1.45 15.33
N PRO A 59 -10.56 1.47 16.59
CA PRO A 59 -10.69 0.34 17.50
C PRO A 59 -12.13 -0.10 17.79
N ASP A 60 -13.11 0.80 17.59
CA ASP A 60 -14.54 0.52 17.74
C ASP A 60 -15.19 -0.08 16.48
N GLY A 61 -14.41 -0.31 15.42
CA GLY A 61 -14.86 -0.87 14.15
C GLY A 61 -15.42 0.17 13.16
N THR A 62 -15.43 1.46 13.51
CA THR A 62 -15.87 2.50 12.58
C THR A 62 -14.84 2.76 11.49
N PHE A 63 -15.29 2.96 10.26
CA PHE A 63 -14.43 3.31 9.13
C PHE A 63 -14.02 4.80 9.23
N GLY A 64 -12.72 5.06 9.17
CA GLY A 64 -12.09 6.36 9.48
C GLY A 64 -11.20 6.88 8.36
N LEU A 65 -11.70 6.93 7.13
CA LEU A 65 -10.98 7.48 5.99
C LEU A 65 -11.83 8.56 5.32
N ASP A 66 -11.34 9.80 5.36
CA ASP A 66 -11.98 10.93 4.69
C ASP A 66 -11.56 11.04 3.21
N VAL A 67 -10.26 10.90 2.95
CA VAL A 67 -9.66 11.05 1.63
C VAL A 67 -8.52 10.05 1.44
N ALA A 68 -8.51 9.38 0.29
CA ALA A 68 -7.42 8.51 -0.15
C ALA A 68 -6.58 9.25 -1.20
N LEU A 69 -5.28 9.34 -0.97
CA LEU A 69 -4.32 10.00 -1.86
C LEU A 69 -3.38 8.96 -2.48
N CYS A 70 -2.96 9.18 -3.72
CA CYS A 70 -2.18 8.23 -4.50
C CYS A 70 -0.80 8.81 -4.80
N GLN A 71 0.27 8.12 -4.39
CA GLN A 71 1.64 8.57 -4.62
C GLN A 71 1.97 8.67 -6.11
N GLU A 72 1.46 7.73 -6.92
CA GLU A 72 1.64 7.69 -8.36
C GLU A 72 0.96 8.85 -9.10
N SER A 73 -0.01 9.51 -8.45
CA SER A 73 -0.71 10.71 -8.94
C SER A 73 -0.54 11.85 -7.92
N TRP A 74 0.71 12.15 -7.58
CA TRP A 74 1.07 13.04 -6.48
C TRP A 74 0.43 14.43 -6.60
N ASN A 75 0.57 15.08 -7.75
CA ASN A 75 0.05 16.44 -7.92
C ASN A 75 -1.48 16.46 -7.92
N GLU A 76 -2.11 15.51 -8.61
CA GLU A 76 -3.56 15.36 -8.60
C GLU A 76 -4.08 15.07 -7.18
N SER A 77 -3.33 14.29 -6.39
CA SER A 77 -3.66 14.02 -4.99
C SER A 77 -3.53 15.27 -4.11
N LEU A 78 -2.53 16.13 -4.36
CA LEU A 78 -2.43 17.41 -3.67
C LEU A 78 -3.58 18.35 -4.03
N ASP A 79 -4.04 18.32 -5.28
CA ASP A 79 -5.22 19.08 -5.71
C ASP A 79 -6.49 18.61 -4.99
N VAL A 80 -6.73 17.30 -4.93
CA VAL A 80 -7.84 16.70 -4.15
C VAL A 80 -7.73 17.07 -2.66
N LEU A 81 -6.53 17.00 -2.09
CA LEU A 81 -6.31 17.40 -0.71
C LEU A 81 -6.58 18.90 -0.49
N GLY A 82 -6.23 19.74 -1.46
CA GLY A 82 -6.53 21.17 -1.47
C GLY A 82 -8.03 21.47 -1.55
N GLU A 83 -8.79 20.69 -2.32
CA GLU A 83 -10.26 20.78 -2.34
C GLU A 83 -10.87 20.41 -0.97
N TYR A 84 -10.28 19.42 -0.29
CA TYR A 84 -10.76 18.95 1.01
C TYR A 84 -10.40 19.89 2.18
N LEU A 85 -9.16 20.40 2.22
CA LEU A 85 -8.64 21.20 3.34
C LEU A 85 -8.66 22.72 3.10
N GLY A 86 -8.74 23.15 1.85
CA GLY A 86 -8.47 24.52 1.39
C GLY A 86 -7.08 24.62 0.74
N SER A 87 -7.01 25.07 -0.51
CA SER A 87 -5.77 25.11 -1.31
C SER A 87 -4.67 26.01 -0.73
N ASP A 88 -5.03 27.00 0.08
CA ASP A 88 -4.10 27.89 0.78
C ASP A 88 -3.33 27.17 1.91
N ARG A 89 -3.80 26.00 2.34
CA ARG A 89 -3.18 25.18 3.39
C ARG A 89 -2.19 24.16 2.87
N ILE A 90 -2.09 23.97 1.56
CA ILE A 90 -1.15 23.03 0.95
C ILE A 90 0.15 23.79 0.62
N PRO A 91 1.29 23.49 1.27
CA PRO A 91 2.56 24.12 0.93
C PRO A 91 2.91 23.87 -0.54
N LYS A 92 3.20 24.94 -1.28
CA LYS A 92 3.49 24.85 -2.73
C LYS A 92 4.72 24.00 -3.02
N GLU A 93 5.65 23.95 -2.07
CA GLU A 93 6.86 23.15 -2.15
C GLU A 93 6.55 21.66 -2.29
N LEU A 94 5.41 21.18 -1.77
CA LEU A 94 5.00 19.77 -1.89
C LEU A 94 4.79 19.33 -3.34
N TYR A 95 4.31 20.22 -4.22
CA TYR A 95 4.16 19.94 -5.64
C TYR A 95 5.50 19.71 -6.35
N SER A 96 6.58 20.27 -5.81
CA SER A 96 7.95 20.15 -6.34
C SER A 96 8.82 19.14 -5.60
N SER A 97 8.43 18.71 -4.39
CA SER A 97 9.24 17.84 -3.54
C SER A 97 9.13 16.37 -3.91
N HIS A 98 8.17 15.99 -4.75
CA HIS A 98 8.05 14.62 -5.23
C HIS A 98 9.08 14.34 -6.33
N SER A 99 10.33 14.24 -5.90
CA SER A 99 11.33 13.50 -6.66
C SER A 99 11.04 12.02 -6.47
N LEU A 100 10.72 11.32 -7.55
CA LEU A 100 10.63 9.86 -7.62
C LEU A 100 12.04 9.27 -7.34
N GLN A 101 12.56 9.42 -6.12
CA GLN A 101 13.81 8.80 -5.66
C GLN A 101 13.64 7.29 -5.42
N ASN A 102 12.47 6.74 -5.76
CA ASN A 102 12.21 5.32 -5.72
C ASN A 102 12.92 4.61 -6.89
N ALA A 103 14.26 4.57 -6.84
CA ALA A 103 15.13 3.84 -7.76
C ALA A 103 15.14 2.32 -7.51
N HIS A 104 13.99 1.76 -7.15
CA HIS A 104 13.82 0.31 -6.95
C HIS A 104 13.01 -0.28 -8.10
N ASN A 105 13.31 -1.54 -8.42
CA ASN A 105 12.75 -2.26 -9.56
C ASN A 105 11.23 -2.10 -9.65
N SER A 106 10.73 -1.83 -10.86
CA SER A 106 9.31 -1.63 -11.11
C SER A 106 8.53 -2.95 -10.96
N CYS A 107 7.21 -2.85 -10.72
CA CYS A 107 6.30 -4.00 -10.71
C CYS A 107 6.23 -4.75 -12.06
N ALA A 108 6.75 -4.17 -13.15
CA ALA A 108 6.68 -4.75 -14.50
C ALA A 108 7.56 -6.00 -14.66
N GLU A 109 8.61 -6.13 -13.84
CA GLU A 109 9.62 -7.20 -13.95
C GLU A 109 9.38 -8.36 -12.98
N LEU A 110 8.30 -8.32 -12.19
CA LEU A 110 7.99 -9.40 -11.25
C LEU A 110 7.57 -10.67 -11.99
N ARG A 111 8.05 -11.83 -11.51
CA ARG A 111 7.54 -13.13 -11.95
C ARG A 111 6.03 -13.21 -11.70
N PRO A 112 5.25 -13.89 -12.56
CA PRO A 112 3.81 -14.03 -12.36
C PRO A 112 3.43 -14.58 -10.99
N GLU A 113 4.16 -15.59 -10.50
CA GLU A 113 3.96 -16.20 -9.18
C GLU A 113 4.17 -15.20 -8.05
N THR A 114 5.24 -14.40 -8.13
CA THR A 114 5.53 -13.33 -7.17
C THR A 114 4.41 -12.30 -7.13
N ARG A 115 3.96 -11.85 -8.30
CA ARG A 115 2.84 -10.89 -8.41
C ARG A 115 1.58 -11.43 -7.75
N GLN A 116 1.21 -12.68 -8.05
CA GLN A 116 0.02 -13.28 -7.47
C GLN A 116 0.13 -13.47 -5.95
N ALA A 117 1.33 -13.80 -5.45
CA ALA A 117 1.55 -13.88 -4.00
C ALA A 117 1.37 -12.52 -3.32
N ILE A 118 1.86 -11.42 -3.93
CA ILE A 118 1.59 -10.06 -3.46
C ILE A 118 0.08 -9.78 -3.46
N GLU A 119 -0.60 -10.05 -4.57
CA GLU A 119 -2.04 -9.83 -4.69
C GLU A 119 -2.84 -10.60 -3.63
N ARG A 120 -2.42 -11.81 -3.25
CA ARG A 120 -3.09 -12.59 -2.20
C ARG A 120 -2.80 -12.06 -0.80
N VAL A 121 -1.55 -11.68 -0.50
CA VAL A 121 -1.19 -11.08 0.81
C VAL A 121 -1.92 -9.75 1.03
N TYR A 122 -2.07 -8.95 -0.02
CA TYR A 122 -2.66 -7.61 0.05
C TYR A 122 -4.08 -7.57 -0.56
N ALA A 123 -4.78 -8.70 -0.66
CA ALA A 123 -6.03 -8.81 -1.41
C ALA A 123 -7.09 -7.75 -1.02
N MET A 124 -7.26 -7.51 0.29
CA MET A 124 -8.19 -6.50 0.78
C MET A 124 -7.78 -5.08 0.37
N ASP A 125 -6.49 -4.77 0.41
CA ASP A 125 -5.98 -3.47 -0.04
C ASP A 125 -6.23 -3.28 -1.55
N TYR A 126 -6.05 -4.35 -2.35
CA TYR A 126 -6.41 -4.35 -3.78
C TYR A 126 -7.91 -4.09 -3.99
N CYS A 127 -8.78 -4.66 -3.18
CA CYS A 127 -10.22 -4.41 -3.25
C CYS A 127 -10.58 -2.96 -2.88
N ILE A 128 -9.95 -2.39 -1.86
CA ILE A 128 -10.30 -1.06 -1.34
C ILE A 128 -9.72 0.05 -2.22
N PHE A 129 -8.44 -0.05 -2.57
CA PHE A 129 -7.72 1.02 -3.27
C PHE A 129 -7.63 0.79 -4.78
N GLY A 130 -8.06 -0.38 -5.26
CA GLY A 130 -8.13 -0.67 -6.69
C GLY A 130 -6.76 -0.68 -7.36
N PHE A 131 -5.72 -1.25 -6.74
CA PHE A 131 -4.34 -1.35 -7.27
C PHE A 131 -4.19 -2.06 -8.63
N ALA A 132 -5.29 -2.42 -9.28
CA ALA A 132 -5.30 -2.61 -10.72
C ALA A 132 -4.96 -1.26 -11.38
N SER A 133 -3.93 -1.23 -12.24
CA SER A 133 -3.75 -0.15 -13.23
C SER A 133 -5.12 0.33 -13.68
N GLN A 134 -5.42 1.62 -13.49
CA GLN A 134 -6.73 2.27 -13.67
C GLN A 134 -7.72 1.44 -14.49
N PRO A 135 -8.98 1.21 -14.03
CA PRO A 135 -9.96 0.61 -14.90
C PRO A 135 -9.97 1.40 -16.21
N LYS A 136 -9.61 0.74 -17.31
CA LYS A 136 -9.73 1.31 -18.65
C LYS A 136 -11.22 1.44 -18.94
N LYS A 137 -11.79 2.55 -18.45
CA LYS A 137 -13.20 2.94 -18.51
C LYS A 137 -14.16 1.94 -17.86
N GLU A 138 -15.16 2.51 -17.19
CA GLU A 138 -16.38 1.87 -16.68
C GLU A 138 -16.23 0.99 -15.43
N CYS A 139 -15.92 1.64 -14.30
CA CYS A 139 -16.48 1.18 -13.04
C CYS A 139 -17.96 1.60 -13.02
N GLN A 140 -18.85 0.76 -13.56
CA GLN A 140 -20.27 0.90 -13.31
C GLN A 140 -20.48 0.72 -11.81
N GLN A 141 -20.88 1.80 -11.13
CA GLN A 141 -21.41 1.72 -9.77
C GLN A 141 -22.64 0.80 -9.78
N MET A 142 -22.47 -0.47 -9.43
CA MET A 142 -23.60 -1.25 -8.95
C MET A 142 -23.92 -0.76 -7.55
N LYS A 143 -24.92 0.11 -7.45
CA LYS A 143 -25.63 0.37 -6.21
C LYS A 143 -26.39 -0.89 -5.83
N GLU A 144 -25.72 -1.85 -5.19
CA GLU A 144 -26.42 -2.86 -4.41
C GLU A 144 -26.57 -2.34 -2.99
N THR A 145 -27.76 -1.84 -2.69
CA THR A 145 -28.19 -1.58 -1.31
C THR A 145 -28.17 -2.92 -0.55
N PRO A 146 -27.42 -3.06 0.55
CA PRO A 146 -27.47 -4.27 1.35
C PRO A 146 -28.89 -4.49 1.85
N LYS A 147 -29.47 -5.67 1.59
CA LYS A 147 -30.70 -6.07 2.26
C LYS A 147 -30.37 -6.23 3.73
N VAL A 148 -30.91 -5.33 4.55
CA VAL A 148 -30.94 -5.46 6.00
C VAL A 148 -31.64 -6.78 6.32
N PHE A 149 -30.90 -7.74 6.88
CA PHE A 149 -31.50 -8.90 7.54
C PHE A 149 -31.96 -8.44 8.92
N THR A 150 -33.27 -8.34 9.11
CA THR A 150 -33.87 -8.28 10.44
C THR A 150 -34.12 -9.71 10.93
N GLU A 151 -33.70 -9.99 12.15
CA GLU A 151 -34.03 -11.22 12.91
C GLU A 151 -35.53 -11.45 13.03
#